data_AF-A0A1F7FGW6-F1
#
_entry.id   AF-A0A1F7FGW6-F1
#
_cell.length_a   1.000
_cell.length_b   1.000
_cell.length_c   1.000
_cell.angle_alpha   90.00
_cell.angle_beta   90.00
_cell.angle_gamma   90.00
#
_symmetry.space_group_name_H-M   'P 1'
#
loop_
_entity.id
_entity.type
_entity.pdbx_description
1 polymer ?
#
loop_
_entity_poly.entity_id
_entity_poly.type
_entity_poly.pdbx_seq_one_letter_code
_entity_poly.pdbx_strand_id
1 'polypeptide(L)'
;MVKTENGFEIQTYDIETPDALFQRSTIMEYPKEDIEESYDLLLAQHLRAVITKIGTIQNAGSTLKLTYNPHYEITRRHLENLVSDVALPKTWKTEGLAEPNQDCKQKSKEIIYKLFDEYRILPLRVAASVENGIFFCYKDPVNSARILSIEVYNDLDVAAVISEGKTIVASFDIENDDYTPVMHSFNA
;
A
#
# COMPACT_ATOMS: atom_id res chain seq x y z
N MET A 1 23.05 20.94 -5.53
CA MET A 1 24.00 20.02 -4.85
C MET A 1 23.77 20.15 -3.36
N VAL A 2 23.07 19.19 -2.74
CA VAL A 2 22.84 19.19 -1.30
C VAL A 2 23.77 18.13 -0.71
N LYS A 3 24.82 18.57 -0.02
CA LYS A 3 25.63 17.68 0.83
C LYS A 3 24.88 17.52 2.15
N THR A 4 24.52 16.29 2.50
CA THR A 4 24.15 15.94 3.87
C THR A 4 25.41 15.47 4.61
N GLU A 5 25.40 15.59 5.94
CA GLU A 5 26.56 15.50 6.85
C GLU A 5 27.33 14.16 6.83
N ASN A 6 26.87 13.17 6.05
CA ASN A 6 27.46 11.83 5.97
C ASN A 6 28.22 11.55 4.64
N GLY A 7 28.61 12.57 3.88
CA GLY A 7 29.51 12.40 2.73
C GLY A 7 28.89 11.87 1.44
N PHE A 8 27.56 11.92 1.31
CA PHE A 8 26.84 11.42 0.14
C PHE A 8 26.72 12.45 -1.00
N GLU A 9 26.86 12.00 -2.25
CA GLU A 9 26.53 12.79 -3.45
C GLU A 9 25.15 12.37 -3.98
N ILE A 10 24.16 13.24 -3.80
CA ILE A 10 22.85 13.09 -4.44
C ILE A 10 22.89 13.88 -5.77
N GLN A 11 22.90 13.17 -6.90
CA GLN A 11 22.72 13.79 -8.21
C GLN A 11 21.24 13.79 -8.59
N THR A 12 20.64 14.99 -8.60
CA THR A 12 19.30 15.23 -9.13
C THR A 12 19.43 15.76 -10.55
N TYR A 13 18.78 15.12 -11.52
CA TYR A 13 18.70 15.63 -12.89
C TYR A 13 17.33 16.28 -13.12
N ASP A 14 17.34 17.52 -13.64
CA ASP A 14 16.13 18.17 -14.17
C ASP A 14 16.00 17.79 -15.65
N ILE A 15 14.86 17.19 -16.02
CA ILE A 15 14.56 16.80 -17.40
C ILE A 15 13.66 17.90 -17.97
N GLU A 16 14.20 18.74 -18.86
CA GLU A 16 13.48 19.88 -19.43
C GLU A 16 12.51 19.44 -20.55
N THR A 17 11.24 19.15 -20.19
CA THR A 17 10.08 19.27 -21.11
C THR A 17 8.80 19.49 -20.31
N PRO A 18 7.72 20.07 -20.87
CA PRO A 18 6.52 20.44 -20.10
C PRO A 18 5.71 19.28 -19.49
N ASP A 19 6.01 18.03 -19.87
CA ASP A 19 5.50 16.81 -19.20
C ASP A 19 6.30 16.45 -17.91
N ALA A 20 7.33 17.22 -17.58
CA ALA A 20 8.32 16.95 -16.53
C ALA A 20 7.90 17.34 -15.10
N LEU A 21 6.60 17.28 -14.78
CA LEU A 21 6.18 17.17 -13.37
C LEU A 21 6.23 15.72 -12.85
N PHE A 22 6.45 14.73 -13.74
CA PHE A 22 6.15 13.32 -13.44
C PHE A 22 7.33 12.33 -13.51
N GLN A 23 8.57 12.77 -13.69
CA GLN A 23 9.74 11.88 -13.72
C GLN A 23 10.92 12.45 -12.93
N ARG A 24 10.81 12.46 -11.60
CA ARG A 24 11.99 12.57 -10.73
C ARG A 24 12.32 11.19 -10.19
N SER A 25 13.20 10.48 -10.88
CA SER A 25 13.83 9.26 -10.39
C SER A 25 15.04 9.65 -9.56
N THR A 26 15.02 9.37 -8.26
CA THR A 26 16.21 9.52 -7.42
C THR A 26 17.10 8.29 -7.61
N ILE A 27 18.34 8.52 -8.00
CA ILE A 27 19.37 7.50 -8.11
C ILE A 27 20.23 7.58 -6.85
N MET A 28 20.34 6.47 -6.13
CA MET A 28 21.27 6.34 -5.01
C MET A 28 22.33 5.30 -5.39
N GLU A 29 23.60 5.65 -5.16
CA GLU A 29 24.75 4.79 -5.41
C GLU A 29 25.43 4.46 -4.08
N TYR A 30 25.61 3.17 -3.82
CA TYR A 30 26.24 2.68 -2.59
C TYR A 30 27.53 1.91 -2.89
N PRO A 31 28.65 2.18 -2.18
CA PRO A 31 29.86 1.35 -2.23
C PRO A 31 29.55 -0.03 -1.63
N LYS A 32 29.98 -1.11 -2.28
CA LYS A 32 29.72 -2.48 -1.78
C LYS A 32 30.33 -2.78 -0.41
N GLU A 33 31.45 -2.14 -0.10
CA GLU A 33 32.23 -2.35 1.13
C GLU A 33 31.47 -1.93 2.41
N ASP A 34 30.55 -0.97 2.30
CA ASP A 34 29.72 -0.49 3.44
C ASP A 34 28.50 -1.39 3.72
N ILE A 35 28.28 -2.43 2.91
CA ILE A 35 27.05 -3.24 2.93
C ILE A 35 27.32 -4.63 3.54
N GLU A 36 28.57 -5.11 3.56
CA GLU A 36 28.95 -6.51 3.85
C GLU A 36 28.59 -7.03 5.26
N GLU A 37 28.47 -6.19 6.30
CA GLU A 37 28.24 -6.68 7.67
C GLU A 37 26.76 -6.86 8.09
N SER A 38 25.77 -6.45 7.29
CA SER A 38 24.34 -6.65 7.64
C SER A 38 23.48 -7.27 6.52
N TYR A 39 24.15 -7.92 5.56
CA TYR A 39 23.61 -8.33 4.26
C TYR A 39 22.48 -9.36 4.28
N ASP A 40 22.29 -10.16 5.33
CA ASP A 40 21.23 -11.18 5.31
C ASP A 40 20.00 -10.78 6.12
N LEU A 41 20.20 -10.13 7.26
CA LEU A 41 19.10 -9.78 8.17
C LEU A 41 18.49 -8.41 7.83
N LEU A 42 19.34 -7.42 7.50
CA LEU A 42 18.89 -6.08 7.16
C LEU A 42 18.33 -6.04 5.74
N LEU A 43 18.91 -6.81 4.82
CA LEU A 43 18.47 -6.93 3.43
C LEU A 43 17.10 -7.62 3.32
N ALA A 44 16.84 -8.70 4.08
CA ALA A 44 15.55 -9.38 4.04
C ALA A 44 14.38 -8.49 4.54
N GLN A 45 14.61 -7.67 5.56
CA GLN A 45 13.57 -6.81 6.16
C GLN A 45 13.49 -5.42 5.52
N HIS A 46 14.63 -4.75 5.28
CA HIS A 46 14.64 -3.43 4.64
C HIS A 46 14.48 -3.51 3.13
N LEU A 47 15.08 -4.47 2.40
CA LEU A 47 14.85 -4.54 0.94
C LEU A 47 13.43 -4.93 0.57
N ARG A 48 12.62 -5.61 1.38
CA ARG A 48 11.18 -5.72 1.02
C ARG A 48 10.51 -4.35 1.02
N ALA A 49 10.67 -3.54 2.07
CA ALA A 49 10.10 -2.18 2.12
C ALA A 49 10.74 -1.22 1.09
N VAL A 50 12.03 -1.42 0.79
CA VAL A 50 12.84 -0.54 -0.07
C VAL A 50 12.72 -0.95 -1.55
N ILE A 51 12.60 -2.23 -1.92
CA ILE A 51 12.23 -2.71 -3.28
C ILE A 51 10.83 -2.24 -3.66
N THR A 52 9.93 -2.14 -2.69
CA THR A 52 8.57 -1.60 -2.91
C THR A 52 8.60 -0.16 -3.42
N LYS A 53 9.57 0.60 -2.94
CA LYS A 53 9.86 1.99 -3.30
C LYS A 53 10.85 2.12 -4.47
N ILE A 54 11.62 1.09 -4.78
CA ILE A 54 12.68 1.07 -5.79
C ILE A 54 12.20 0.33 -7.04
N GLY A 55 12.07 1.05 -8.14
CA GLY A 55 11.71 0.48 -9.44
C GLY A 55 12.73 -0.52 -9.98
N THR A 56 14.05 -0.29 -9.79
CA THR A 56 15.09 -1.21 -10.27
C THR A 56 16.35 -1.19 -9.39
N ILE A 57 16.99 -2.36 -9.25
CA ILE A 57 18.31 -2.55 -8.66
C ILE A 57 19.25 -3.04 -9.76
N GLN A 58 20.35 -2.33 -10.01
CA GLN A 58 21.36 -2.74 -10.99
C GLN A 58 22.73 -2.86 -10.33
N ASN A 59 23.43 -3.94 -10.66
CA ASN A 59 24.82 -4.15 -10.26
C ASN A 59 25.73 -3.44 -11.27
N ALA A 60 26.44 -2.39 -10.83
CA ALA A 60 27.30 -1.57 -11.67
C ALA A 60 28.77 -1.68 -11.23
N GLY A 61 29.30 -2.91 -11.17
CA GLY A 61 30.70 -3.13 -10.78
C GLY A 61 30.90 -3.09 -9.27
N SER A 62 31.47 -2.02 -8.71
CA SER A 62 31.70 -1.86 -7.26
C SER A 62 30.55 -1.18 -6.52
N THR A 63 29.47 -0.79 -7.23
CA THR A 63 28.33 -0.09 -6.66
C THR A 63 27.00 -0.77 -6.97
N LEU A 64 26.01 -0.52 -6.10
CA LEU A 64 24.60 -0.82 -6.34
C LEU A 64 23.88 0.47 -6.75
N LYS A 65 23.17 0.42 -7.88
CA LYS A 65 22.31 1.50 -8.35
C LYS A 65 20.86 1.21 -7.98
N LEU A 66 20.25 2.09 -7.18
CA LEU A 66 18.85 2.02 -6.79
C LEU A 66 18.05 3.11 -7.50
N THR A 67 17.01 2.73 -8.23
CA THR A 67 16.11 3.69 -8.89
C THR A 67 14.82 3.83 -8.09
N TYR A 68 14.56 4.98 -7.49
CA TYR A 68 13.30 5.23 -6.77
C TYR A 68 12.10 5.37 -7.71
N ASN A 69 10.94 4.81 -7.34
CA ASN A 69 9.67 4.97 -8.02
C ASN A 69 8.85 6.09 -7.36
N PRO A 70 8.82 7.31 -7.91
CA PRO A 70 8.08 8.43 -7.32
C PRO A 70 6.57 8.18 -7.27
N HIS A 71 6.05 7.28 -8.11
CA HIS A 71 4.63 6.94 -8.12
C HIS A 71 4.20 6.21 -6.84
N TYR A 72 5.11 5.51 -6.16
CA TYR A 72 4.77 4.79 -4.93
C TYR A 72 4.29 5.73 -3.80
N GLU A 73 5.03 6.83 -3.57
CA GLU A 73 4.70 7.83 -2.55
C GLU A 73 3.42 8.61 -2.91
N ILE A 74 3.21 8.88 -4.21
CA ILE A 74 1.98 9.50 -4.72
C ILE A 74 0.79 8.56 -4.50
N THR A 75 0.95 7.26 -4.81
CA THR A 75 -0.07 6.24 -4.59
C THR A 75 -0.41 6.11 -3.12
N ARG A 76 0.57 6.04 -2.21
CA ARG A 76 0.31 6.00 -0.76
C ARG A 76 -0.52 7.19 -0.29
N ARG A 77 -0.12 8.41 -0.66
CA ARG A 77 -0.89 9.61 -0.32
C ARG A 77 -2.31 9.58 -0.88
N HIS A 78 -2.48 9.07 -2.10
CA HIS A 78 -3.82 8.89 -2.67
C HIS A 78 -4.67 7.92 -1.84
N LEU A 79 -4.09 6.80 -1.39
CA LEU A 79 -4.75 5.82 -0.54
C LEU A 79 -5.14 6.40 0.84
N GLU A 80 -4.30 7.26 1.44
CA GLU A 80 -4.65 7.97 2.69
C GLU A 80 -5.88 8.85 2.54
N ASN A 81 -5.94 9.59 1.44
CA ASN A 81 -7.04 10.51 1.16
C ASN A 81 -8.34 9.73 0.97
N LEU A 82 -8.30 8.61 0.24
CA LEU A 82 -9.48 7.74 0.03
C LEU A 82 -10.14 7.33 1.34
N VAL A 83 -9.36 7.02 2.39
CA VAL A 83 -9.89 6.63 3.71
C VAL A 83 -10.27 7.85 4.56
N SER A 84 -9.44 8.89 4.54
CA SER A 84 -9.67 10.09 5.36
C SER A 84 -10.98 10.77 5.00
N ASP A 85 -11.29 10.81 3.70
CA ASP A 85 -12.46 11.46 3.14
C ASP A 85 -13.73 10.60 3.22
N VAL A 86 -13.64 9.37 3.73
CA VAL A 86 -14.82 8.54 3.97
C VAL A 86 -15.76 9.24 4.95
N ALA A 87 -17.00 9.43 4.51
CA ALA A 87 -18.09 9.96 5.29
C ALA A 87 -19.38 9.21 4.97
N LEU A 88 -20.28 9.11 5.96
CA LEU A 88 -21.60 8.54 5.74
C LEU A 88 -22.43 9.39 4.76
N PRO A 89 -23.22 8.74 3.89
CA PRO A 89 -24.29 9.41 3.16
C PRO A 89 -25.25 10.12 4.11
N LYS A 90 -25.78 11.29 3.70
CA LYS A 90 -26.72 12.08 4.54
C LYS A 90 -27.94 11.27 4.98
N THR A 91 -28.44 10.37 4.14
CA THR A 91 -29.57 9.48 4.43
C THR A 91 -29.26 8.54 5.60
N TRP A 92 -28.07 7.97 5.65
CA TRP A 92 -27.66 7.08 6.74
C TRP A 92 -27.47 7.85 8.05
N LYS A 93 -26.99 9.09 7.99
CA LYS A 93 -26.94 9.97 9.18
C LYS A 93 -28.33 10.22 9.75
N THR A 94 -29.34 10.43 8.90
CA THR A 94 -30.73 10.64 9.35
C THR A 94 -31.36 9.37 9.92
N GLU A 95 -30.88 8.20 9.52
CA GLU A 95 -31.29 6.89 10.05
C GLU A 95 -30.58 6.54 11.37
N GLY A 96 -29.65 7.38 11.84
CA GLY A 96 -28.95 7.19 13.11
C GLY A 96 -27.71 6.31 13.02
N LEU A 97 -27.19 6.03 11.82
CA LEU A 97 -25.93 5.30 11.65
C LEU A 97 -24.75 6.13 12.16
N ALA A 98 -23.79 5.45 12.80
CA ALA A 98 -22.60 6.08 13.35
C ALA A 98 -21.52 6.23 12.28
N GLU A 99 -20.87 7.39 12.25
CA GLU A 99 -19.71 7.61 11.38
C GLU A 99 -18.56 6.66 11.74
N PRO A 100 -17.72 6.28 10.77
CA PRO A 100 -16.46 5.62 11.06
C PRO A 100 -15.60 6.50 11.97
N ASN A 101 -15.17 5.95 13.11
CA ASN A 101 -14.34 6.66 14.06
C ASN A 101 -12.89 6.78 13.55
N GLN A 102 -12.06 7.57 14.26
CA GLN A 102 -10.68 7.83 13.83
C GLN A 102 -9.81 6.56 13.87
N ASP A 103 -10.04 5.68 14.84
CA ASP A 103 -9.26 4.44 14.99
C ASP A 103 -9.57 3.47 13.85
N CYS A 104 -10.85 3.34 13.46
CA CYS A 104 -11.30 2.61 12.28
C CYS A 104 -10.70 3.17 10.98
N LYS A 105 -10.64 4.50 10.84
CA LYS A 105 -9.95 5.16 9.71
C LYS A 105 -8.45 4.85 9.70
N GLN A 106 -7.79 4.90 10.85
CA GLN A 106 -6.37 4.62 10.96
C GLN A 106 -6.06 3.16 10.62
N LYS A 107 -6.81 2.22 11.19
CA LYS A 107 -6.70 0.79 10.89
C LYS A 107 -6.93 0.51 9.41
N SER A 108 -7.96 1.10 8.81
CA SER A 108 -8.25 0.94 7.37
C SER A 108 -7.09 1.40 6.48
N LYS A 109 -6.40 2.50 6.83
CA LYS A 109 -5.20 2.95 6.11
C LYS A 109 -4.08 1.92 6.21
N GLU A 110 -3.82 1.41 7.41
CA GLU A 110 -2.78 0.41 7.65
C GLU A 110 -3.01 -0.86 6.83
N ILE A 111 -4.26 -1.31 6.74
CA ILE A 111 -4.64 -2.49 5.95
C ILE A 111 -4.42 -2.23 4.47
N ILE A 112 -4.95 -1.13 3.94
CA ILE A 112 -4.78 -0.76 2.53
C ILE A 112 -3.30 -0.65 2.17
N TYR A 113 -2.49 -0.07 3.05
CA TYR A 113 -1.04 0.02 2.90
C TYR A 113 -0.37 -1.34 2.90
N LYS A 114 -0.70 -2.20 3.85
CA LYS A 114 -0.14 -3.54 3.91
C LYS A 114 -0.47 -4.33 2.64
N LEU A 115 -1.72 -4.26 2.19
CA LEU A 115 -2.16 -4.95 0.97
C LEU A 115 -1.48 -4.41 -0.29
N PHE A 116 -1.27 -3.10 -0.37
CA PHE A 116 -0.51 -2.49 -1.46
C PHE A 116 0.98 -2.86 -1.41
N ASP A 117 1.60 -2.80 -0.24
CA ASP A 117 3.04 -3.01 -0.05
C ASP A 117 3.43 -4.47 -0.28
N GLU A 118 2.66 -5.40 0.27
CA GLU A 118 2.95 -6.84 0.22
C GLU A 118 2.42 -7.51 -1.05
N TYR A 119 1.22 -7.12 -1.52
CA TYR A 119 0.51 -7.84 -2.59
C TYR A 119 0.29 -7.01 -3.85
N ARG A 120 0.66 -5.72 -3.87
CA ARG A 120 0.53 -4.81 -5.03
C ARG A 120 -0.89 -4.63 -5.53
N ILE A 121 -1.87 -4.83 -4.67
CA ILE A 121 -3.27 -4.59 -5.01
C ILE A 121 -3.72 -3.22 -4.53
N LEU A 122 -4.56 -2.59 -5.32
CA LEU A 122 -5.17 -1.29 -5.01
C LEU A 122 -6.67 -1.47 -4.82
N PRO A 123 -7.28 -0.77 -3.85
CA PRO A 123 -8.72 -0.83 -3.66
C PRO A 123 -9.41 -0.25 -4.89
N LEU A 124 -10.40 -0.99 -5.40
CA LEU A 124 -11.34 -0.52 -6.42
C LEU A 124 -12.29 0.53 -5.84
N ARG A 125 -12.66 0.37 -4.55
CA ARG A 125 -13.59 1.26 -3.85
C ARG A 125 -13.23 1.30 -2.37
N VAL A 126 -13.40 2.47 -1.76
CA VAL A 126 -13.38 2.70 -0.31
C VAL A 126 -14.64 3.50 0.03
N ALA A 127 -15.40 3.09 1.03
CA ALA A 127 -16.67 3.71 1.42
C ALA A 127 -17.00 3.47 2.89
N ALA A 128 -17.93 4.24 3.45
CA ALA A 128 -18.52 3.93 4.74
C ALA A 128 -19.42 2.68 4.63
N SER A 129 -19.49 1.90 5.70
CA SER A 129 -20.38 0.74 5.81
C SER A 129 -21.65 1.07 6.60
N VAL A 130 -22.72 0.32 6.29
CA VAL A 130 -23.97 0.33 7.06
C VAL A 130 -23.79 -0.25 8.47
N GLU A 131 -22.75 -1.05 8.69
CA GLU A 131 -22.46 -1.70 9.99
C GLU A 131 -21.49 -0.87 10.86
N ASN A 132 -21.42 0.46 10.63
CA ASN A 132 -20.59 1.39 11.40
C ASN A 132 -19.07 1.14 11.25
N GLY A 133 -18.59 1.18 10.01
CA GLY A 133 -17.20 0.92 9.69
C GLY A 133 -16.78 1.45 8.31
N ILE A 134 -15.61 1.02 7.84
CA ILE A 134 -15.12 1.31 6.50
C ILE A 134 -15.05 0.02 5.70
N PHE A 135 -15.69 0.06 4.55
CA PHE A 135 -15.66 -0.99 3.55
C PHE A 135 -14.68 -0.63 2.45
N PHE A 136 -13.85 -1.57 2.04
CA PHE A 136 -13.06 -1.46 0.81
C PHE A 136 -12.99 -2.79 0.07
N CYS A 137 -13.02 -2.71 -1.27
CA CYS A 137 -12.97 -3.91 -2.10
C CYS A 137 -11.88 -3.86 -3.17
N TYR A 138 -11.41 -5.03 -3.55
CA TYR A 138 -10.35 -5.29 -4.52
C TYR A 138 -10.87 -6.25 -5.57
N LYS A 139 -10.40 -6.07 -6.79
CA LYS A 139 -10.69 -6.95 -7.91
C LYS A 139 -9.45 -7.75 -8.23
N ASP A 140 -9.60 -9.05 -8.41
CA ASP A 140 -8.47 -9.90 -8.80
C ASP A 140 -8.02 -9.49 -10.22
N PRO A 141 -6.71 -9.20 -10.40
CA PRO A 141 -6.17 -8.75 -11.68
C PRO A 141 -6.21 -9.83 -12.77
N VAL A 142 -6.21 -11.11 -12.39
CA VAL A 142 -6.25 -12.27 -13.27
C VAL A 142 -7.68 -12.77 -13.44
N ASN A 143 -8.41 -12.96 -12.33
CA ASN A 143 -9.80 -13.41 -12.35
C ASN A 143 -10.77 -12.25 -12.06
N SER A 144 -11.12 -11.50 -13.10
CA SER A 144 -11.99 -10.32 -12.98
C SER A 144 -13.39 -10.59 -12.39
N ALA A 145 -13.83 -11.84 -12.26
CA ALA A 145 -15.10 -12.19 -11.61
C ALA A 145 -15.00 -12.21 -10.07
N ARG A 146 -13.77 -12.26 -9.53
CA ARG A 146 -13.50 -12.41 -8.11
C ARG A 146 -13.24 -11.08 -7.43
N ILE A 147 -13.94 -10.85 -6.33
CA ILE A 147 -13.87 -9.62 -5.55
C ILE A 147 -13.53 -9.99 -4.11
N LEU A 148 -12.47 -9.38 -3.57
CA LEU A 148 -12.17 -9.37 -2.14
C LEU A 148 -12.80 -8.11 -1.54
N SER A 149 -13.67 -8.29 -0.56
CA SER A 149 -14.27 -7.21 0.22
C SER A 149 -13.74 -7.29 1.64
N ILE A 150 -13.26 -6.19 2.19
CA ILE A 150 -12.80 -6.09 3.57
C ILE A 150 -13.60 -4.99 4.24
N GLU A 151 -14.01 -5.26 5.47
CA GLU A 151 -14.72 -4.34 6.33
C GLU A 151 -13.97 -4.18 7.64
N VAL A 152 -13.78 -2.94 8.06
CA VAL A 152 -13.17 -2.58 9.35
C VAL A 152 -14.24 -1.89 10.17
N TYR A 153 -14.61 -2.51 11.29
CA TYR A 153 -15.65 -2.02 12.18
C TYR A 153 -15.10 -0.96 13.15
N ASN A 154 -16.01 -0.22 13.78
CA ASN A 154 -15.64 0.82 14.75
C ASN A 154 -14.99 0.27 16.04
N ASP A 155 -15.19 -1.00 16.37
CA ASP A 155 -14.54 -1.72 17.45
C ASP A 155 -13.19 -2.35 17.03
N LEU A 156 -12.75 -2.07 15.80
CA LEU A 156 -11.50 -2.54 15.19
C LEU A 156 -11.50 -4.02 14.77
N ASP A 157 -12.66 -4.68 14.82
CA ASP A 157 -12.81 -5.98 14.17
C ASP A 157 -12.69 -5.83 12.65
N VAL A 158 -12.13 -6.84 12.01
CA VAL A 158 -11.87 -6.84 10.57
C VAL A 158 -12.39 -8.13 9.96
N ALA A 159 -13.35 -8.00 9.05
CA ALA A 159 -13.90 -9.12 8.29
C ALA A 159 -13.50 -9.01 6.82
N ALA A 160 -13.27 -10.16 6.18
CA ALA A 160 -12.97 -10.26 4.77
C ALA A 160 -13.87 -11.31 4.11
N VAL A 161 -14.42 -10.98 2.94
CA VAL A 161 -15.27 -11.86 2.14
C VAL A 161 -14.76 -11.88 0.72
N ILE A 162 -14.64 -13.08 0.14
CA ILE A 162 -14.32 -13.27 -1.27
C ILE A 162 -15.58 -13.74 -1.98
N SER A 163 -15.94 -13.08 -3.07
CA SER A 163 -17.13 -13.39 -3.85
C SER A 163 -16.82 -13.54 -5.33
N GLU A 164 -17.62 -14.37 -5.99
CA GLU A 164 -17.67 -14.55 -7.45
C GLU A 164 -19.09 -14.24 -7.91
N GLY A 165 -19.28 -13.04 -8.46
CA GLY A 165 -20.61 -12.52 -8.78
C GLY A 165 -21.47 -12.34 -7.51
N LYS A 166 -22.46 -13.22 -7.32
CA LYS A 166 -23.38 -13.20 -6.17
C LYS A 166 -23.08 -14.29 -5.12
N THR A 167 -22.08 -15.12 -5.37
CA THR A 167 -21.75 -16.25 -4.50
C THR A 167 -20.56 -15.89 -3.63
N ILE A 168 -20.69 -16.09 -2.32
CA ILE A 168 -19.56 -16.03 -1.40
C ILE A 168 -18.79 -17.35 -1.52
N VAL A 169 -17.49 -17.26 -1.81
CA VAL A 169 -16.62 -18.44 -1.95
C VAL A 169 -15.76 -18.66 -0.72
N ALA A 170 -15.43 -17.60 0.03
CA ALA A 170 -14.71 -17.68 1.29
C ALA A 170 -15.01 -16.45 2.16
N SER A 171 -14.87 -16.61 3.47
CA SER A 171 -14.99 -15.55 4.47
C SER A 171 -13.99 -15.77 5.60
N PHE A 172 -13.48 -14.68 6.16
CA PHE A 172 -12.42 -14.70 7.17
C PHE A 172 -12.64 -13.57 8.17
N ASP A 173 -12.38 -13.88 9.43
CA ASP A 173 -12.08 -12.87 10.45
C ASP A 173 -10.56 -12.68 10.46
N ILE A 174 -10.10 -11.43 10.32
CA ILE A 174 -8.67 -11.14 10.29
C ILE A 174 -8.18 -10.91 11.70
N GLU A 175 -7.50 -11.91 12.24
CA GLU A 175 -6.85 -11.83 13.54
C GLU A 175 -5.35 -11.53 13.39
N ASN A 176 -4.79 -10.78 14.35
CA ASN A 176 -3.35 -10.51 14.45
C ASN A 176 -2.70 -9.94 13.17
N ASP A 177 -3.48 -9.22 12.36
CA ASP A 177 -3.04 -8.66 11.08
C ASP A 177 -2.47 -9.69 10.08
N ASP A 178 -2.89 -10.96 10.16
CA ASP A 178 -2.50 -11.98 9.19
C ASP A 178 -3.46 -12.05 7.99
N TYR A 179 -3.02 -11.51 6.85
CA TYR A 179 -3.79 -11.50 5.60
C TYR A 179 -3.44 -12.68 4.69
N THR A 180 -2.48 -13.53 5.06
CA THR A 180 -1.99 -14.62 4.22
C THR A 180 -3.11 -15.58 3.79
N PRO A 181 -4.01 -16.04 4.69
CA PRO A 181 -5.09 -16.96 4.32
C PRO A 181 -6.05 -16.35 3.30
N VAL A 182 -6.39 -15.08 3.50
CA VAL A 182 -7.30 -14.33 2.62
C VAL A 182 -6.67 -14.12 1.26
N MET A 183 -5.41 -13.72 1.21
CA MET A 183 -4.70 -13.48 -0.04
C MET A 183 -4.43 -14.77 -0.82
N HIS A 184 -4.15 -15.89 -0.13
CA HIS A 184 -4.08 -17.20 -0.77
C HIS A 184 -5.43 -17.60 -1.38
N SER A 185 -6.52 -17.43 -0.64
CA SER A 185 -7.86 -17.73 -1.14
C SER A 185 -8.32 -16.76 -2.22
N PHE A 186 -7.82 -15.53 -2.27
CA PHE A 186 -8.20 -14.54 -3.27
C PHE A 186 -7.52 -14.81 -4.62
N ASN A 187 -6.28 -15.29 -4.61
CA ASN A 187 -5.49 -15.56 -5.82
C ASN A 187 -5.65 -17.00 -6.37
N ALA A 188 -6.52 -17.82 -5.77
CA ALA A 188 -6.71 -19.24 -6.12
C ALA A 188 -7.54 -19.43 -7.40
#